data_AF-A0A7V6N823-F1
#
_entry.id   AF-A0A7V6N823-F1
#
_cell.length_a   1.000
_cell.length_b   1.000
_cell.length_c   1.000
_cell.angle_alpha   90.00
_cell.angle_beta   90.00
_cell.angle_gamma   90.00
#
_symmetry.space_group_name_H-M   'P 1'
#
loop_
_entity.id
_entity.type
_entity.pdbx_description
1 polymer ?
#
loop_
_entity_poly.entity_id
_entity_poly.type
_entity_poly.pdbx_seq_one_letter_code
_entity_poly.pdbx_strand_id
1 'polypeptide(L)'
;MKDDKIDAFLQKTNMNYLFCLLAKLEGQRISNFPTTVKQTFSKKLSVIAMEHVADNDVPDYLDELAEAERIMAQRLAEEEDDDDGIQFTQETYDDSARYTQGYEEQIEVPNPFAQSEERDPFGDIEDDDDDFDDDDDFDDDDDE
;
A
#
# COMPACT_ATOMS: atom_id res chain seq x y z
N MET A 1 -24.02 -7.18 14.59
CA MET A 1 -23.30 -7.50 15.84
C MET A 1 -22.56 -6.24 16.21
N LYS A 2 -22.87 -5.66 17.36
CA LYS A 2 -22.22 -4.45 17.87
C LYS A 2 -21.08 -4.93 18.77
N ASP A 3 -19.89 -4.37 18.59
CA ASP A 3 -18.77 -4.72 19.46
C ASP A 3 -18.70 -3.71 20.60
N ASP A 4 -19.08 -4.17 21.80
CA ASP A 4 -19.16 -3.32 22.98
C ASP A 4 -17.79 -2.74 23.35
N LYS A 5 -16.69 -3.40 22.96
CA LYS A 5 -15.32 -2.92 23.19
C LYS A 5 -14.98 -1.72 22.33
N ILE A 6 -15.35 -1.76 21.05
CA ILE A 6 -15.13 -0.65 20.11
C ILE A 6 -15.93 0.57 20.57
N ASP A 7 -17.20 0.36 20.94
CA ASP A 7 -18.07 1.41 21.47
C ASP A 7 -17.49 2.02 22.75
N ALA A 8 -16.98 1.20 23.68
CA ALA A 8 -16.34 1.66 24.90
C ALA A 8 -15.04 2.45 24.64
N PHE A 9 -14.24 2.05 23.65
CA PHE A 9 -13.04 2.78 23.25
C PHE A 9 -13.42 4.16 22.68
N LEU A 10 -14.31 4.20 21.69
CA LEU A 10 -14.73 5.44 21.01
C LEU A 10 -15.36 6.44 21.97
N GLN A 11 -16.15 5.98 22.94
CA GLN A 11 -16.74 6.85 23.98
C GLN A 11 -15.70 7.45 24.92
N LYS A 12 -14.59 6.76 25.18
CA LYS A 12 -13.56 7.19 26.14
C LYS A 12 -12.51 8.12 25.52
N THR A 13 -12.08 7.85 24.30
CA THR A 13 -10.88 8.51 23.74
C THR A 13 -11.17 9.69 22.84
N ASN A 14 -12.41 9.90 22.37
CA ASN A 14 -12.78 10.98 21.43
C ASN A 14 -11.78 11.14 20.26
N MET A 15 -11.16 10.04 19.84
CA MET A 15 -10.12 9.98 18.79
C MET A 15 -10.57 9.07 17.64
N ASN A 16 -11.81 9.29 17.18
CA ASN A 16 -12.47 8.43 16.20
C ASN A 16 -11.70 8.36 14.87
N TYR A 17 -11.13 9.48 14.42
CA TYR A 17 -10.36 9.53 13.18
C TYR A 17 -9.06 8.73 13.29
N LEU A 18 -8.31 8.88 14.39
CA LEU A 18 -7.09 8.12 14.63
C LEU A 18 -7.38 6.63 14.74
N PHE A 19 -8.46 6.25 15.43
CA PHE A 19 -8.92 4.87 15.50
C PHE A 19 -9.14 4.27 14.11
N CYS A 20 -9.84 4.98 13.23
CA CYS A 20 -10.06 4.54 11.85
C CYS A 20 -8.75 4.38 11.05
N LEU A 21 -7.78 5.29 11.24
CA LEU A 21 -6.48 5.21 10.58
C LEU A 21 -5.69 3.99 11.05
N LEU A 22 -5.62 3.76 12.36
CA LEU A 22 -4.93 2.62 12.95
C LEU A 22 -5.59 1.30 12.53
N ALA A 23 -6.92 1.23 12.57
CA ALA A 23 -7.65 0.04 12.11
C ALA A 23 -7.42 -0.24 10.61
N LYS A 24 -7.26 0.80 9.79
CA LYS A 24 -6.91 0.65 8.38
C LYS A 24 -5.50 0.08 8.20
N LEU A 25 -4.51 0.60 8.94
CA LEU A 25 -3.13 0.15 8.89
C LEU A 25 -3.01 -1.31 9.38
N GLU A 26 -3.68 -1.64 10.48
CA GLU A 26 -3.76 -3.00 11.01
C GLU A 26 -4.40 -3.96 9.99
N GLY A 27 -5.52 -3.54 9.38
CA GLY A 27 -6.18 -4.31 8.33
C GLY A 27 -5.28 -4.58 7.13
N GLN A 28 -4.44 -3.60 6.74
CA GLN A 28 -3.44 -3.80 5.68
C GLN A 28 -2.36 -4.81 6.09
N ARG A 29 -1.87 -4.76 7.34
CA ARG A 29 -0.89 -5.75 7.84
C ARG A 29 -1.45 -7.17 7.75
N ILE A 30 -2.64 -7.39 8.31
CA ILE A 30 -3.25 -8.73 8.36
C ILE A 30 -3.63 -9.22 6.96
N SER A 31 -4.03 -8.32 6.05
CA SER A 31 -4.34 -8.67 4.66
C SER A 31 -3.14 -9.29 3.92
N ASN A 32 -1.93 -8.83 4.25
CA ASN A 32 -0.69 -9.31 3.65
C ASN A 32 -0.22 -10.66 4.20
N PHE A 33 -0.91 -11.24 5.19
CA PHE A 33 -0.55 -12.57 5.70
C PHE A 33 -0.82 -13.67 4.67
N PRO A 34 -0.06 -14.79 4.73
CA PRO A 34 -0.33 -15.99 3.95
C PRO A 34 -1.75 -16.51 4.18
N THR A 35 -2.30 -17.19 3.17
CA THR A 35 -3.69 -17.70 3.22
C THR A 35 -3.90 -18.68 4.38
N THR A 36 -2.88 -19.46 4.74
CA THR A 36 -2.88 -20.37 5.89
C THR A 36 -3.16 -19.64 7.21
N VAL A 37 -2.48 -18.52 7.44
CA VAL A 37 -2.70 -17.68 8.62
C VAL A 37 -4.06 -16.99 8.53
N LYS A 38 -4.47 -16.52 7.34
CA LYS A 38 -5.78 -15.86 7.19
C LYS A 38 -6.97 -16.77 7.46
N GLN A 39 -6.81 -18.09 7.32
CA GLN A 39 -7.86 -19.07 7.61
C GLN A 39 -8.10 -19.30 9.10
N THR A 40 -7.17 -18.92 9.99
CA THR A 40 -7.35 -19.04 11.44
C THR A 40 -8.33 -17.98 11.97
N PHE A 41 -8.50 -16.88 11.23
CA PHE A 41 -9.42 -15.81 11.58
C PHE A 41 -10.88 -16.21 11.38
N SER A 42 -11.65 -16.16 12.48
CA SER A 42 -13.09 -16.47 12.47
C SER A 42 -13.98 -15.32 12.00
N LYS A 43 -13.45 -14.09 12.00
CA LYS A 43 -14.16 -12.85 11.66
C LYS A 43 -13.55 -12.19 10.42
N LYS A 44 -14.27 -11.22 9.86
CA LYS A 44 -13.74 -10.37 8.77
C LYS A 44 -12.51 -9.60 9.28
N LEU A 45 -11.47 -9.48 8.45
CA LEU A 45 -10.22 -8.81 8.80
C LEU A 45 -10.42 -7.39 9.32
N SER A 46 -11.38 -6.65 8.77
CA SER A 46 -11.70 -5.30 9.24
C SER A 46 -12.21 -5.26 10.67
N VAL A 47 -12.96 -6.28 11.10
CA VAL A 47 -13.48 -6.38 12.47
C VAL A 47 -12.34 -6.74 13.42
N ILE A 48 -11.47 -7.67 13.03
CA ILE A 48 -10.30 -8.07 13.81
C ILE A 48 -9.33 -6.90 14.00
N ALA A 49 -9.07 -6.14 12.92
CA ALA A 49 -8.22 -4.96 12.98
C ALA A 49 -8.77 -3.89 13.93
N MET A 50 -10.10 -3.67 13.93
CA MET A 50 -10.74 -2.77 14.88
C MET A 50 -10.69 -3.30 16.31
N GLU A 51 -10.77 -4.62 16.53
CA GLU A 51 -10.64 -5.25 17.85
C GLU A 51 -9.22 -5.10 18.40
N HIS A 52 -8.17 -5.38 17.62
CA HIS A 52 -6.77 -5.20 18.05
C HIS A 52 -6.50 -3.75 18.51
N VAL A 53 -6.98 -2.77 17.72
CA VAL A 53 -6.80 -1.35 18.04
C VAL A 53 -7.65 -0.94 19.24
N ALA A 54 -8.87 -1.46 19.39
CA ALA A 54 -9.75 -1.14 20.52
C ALA A 54 -9.25 -1.75 21.84
N ASP A 55 -8.68 -2.96 21.80
CA ASP A 55 -8.07 -3.64 22.94
C ASP A 55 -6.65 -3.10 23.24
N ASN A 56 -6.10 -2.26 22.35
CA ASN A 56 -4.72 -1.75 22.41
C ASN A 56 -3.68 -2.87 22.53
N ASP A 57 -3.99 -4.00 21.90
CA ASP A 57 -3.18 -5.20 21.88
C ASP A 57 -3.18 -5.74 20.45
N VAL A 58 -1.98 -5.75 19.86
CA VAL A 58 -1.75 -6.11 18.47
C VAL A 58 -0.95 -7.40 18.47
N PRO A 59 -1.58 -8.56 18.21
CA PRO A 59 -0.89 -9.84 18.30
C PRO A 59 0.24 -9.95 17.28
N ASP A 60 1.35 -10.55 17.74
CA ASP A 60 2.46 -10.98 16.90
C ASP A 60 2.14 -12.35 16.32
N TYR A 61 2.09 -12.46 14.98
CA TYR A 61 1.80 -13.70 14.26
C TYR A 61 3.07 -14.42 13.77
N LEU A 62 4.21 -14.18 14.44
CA LEU A 62 5.52 -14.64 13.95
C LEU A 62 5.61 -16.16 13.86
N ASP A 63 5.02 -16.87 14.82
CA ASP A 63 5.07 -18.33 14.87
C ASP A 63 4.18 -18.94 13.77
N GLU A 64 2.96 -18.42 13.57
CA GLU A 64 2.06 -18.87 12.51
C GLU A 64 2.61 -18.55 11.11
N LEU A 65 3.31 -17.42 10.98
CA LEU A 65 3.99 -17.06 9.73
C LEU A 65 5.17 -18.00 9.43
N ALA A 66 5.97 -18.34 10.44
CA ALA A 66 7.08 -19.27 10.27
C ALA A 66 6.60 -20.70 9.95
N GLU A 67 5.49 -21.14 10.57
CA GLU A 67 4.86 -22.41 10.24
C GLU A 67 4.30 -22.42 8.81
N ALA A 68 3.62 -21.34 8.42
CA ALA A 68 3.10 -21.18 7.06
C ALA A 68 4.21 -21.23 6.00
N GLU A 69 5.35 -20.58 6.27
CA GLU A 69 6.52 -20.61 5.39
C GLU A 69 7.07 -22.03 5.22
N ARG A 70 7.20 -22.79 6.32
CA ARG A 70 7.65 -24.19 6.26
C ARG A 70 6.70 -25.07 5.46
N ILE A 71 5.39 -24.92 5.65
CA ILE A 71 4.39 -25.70 4.90
C ILE A 71 4.44 -25.37 3.41
N MET A 72 4.59 -24.09 3.04
CA MET A 72 4.72 -23.71 1.64
C MET A 72 6.03 -24.20 1.03
N ALA A 73 7.14 -24.11 1.75
CA ALA A 73 8.43 -24.64 1.31
C ALA A 73 8.38 -26.16 1.13
N GLN A 74 7.71 -26.87 2.05
CA GLN A 74 7.52 -28.31 1.94
C GLN A 74 6.66 -28.68 0.72
N ARG A 75 5.55 -27.96 0.48
CA ARG A 75 4.72 -28.20 -0.72
C ARG A 75 5.49 -27.96 -2.01
N LEU A 76 6.31 -26.92 -2.06
CA LEU A 76 7.15 -26.65 -3.22
C LEU A 76 8.18 -27.76 -3.43
N ALA A 77 8.82 -28.24 -2.36
CA ALA A 77 9.77 -29.35 -2.44
C ALA A 77 9.10 -30.67 -2.86
N GLU A 78 7.88 -30.95 -2.37
CA GLU A 78 7.09 -32.11 -2.79
C GLU A 78 6.69 -32.01 -4.27
N GLU A 79 6.35 -30.82 -4.76
CA GLU A 79 6.10 -30.58 -6.19
C GLU A 79 7.36 -30.73 -7.06
N GLU A 80 8.56 -30.47 -6.51
CA GLU A 80 9.84 -30.69 -7.20
C GLU A 80 10.28 -32.18 -7.17
N ASP A 81 10.00 -32.92 -6.10
CA ASP A 81 10.39 -34.33 -5.93
C ASP A 81 9.42 -35.34 -6.58
N ASP A 82 8.14 -34.98 -6.82
CA ASP A 82 7.16 -35.80 -7.55
C ASP A 82 7.35 -35.75 -9.10
N ASP A 83 8.47 -35.21 -9.61
CA ASP A 83 8.89 -35.36 -11.01
C ASP A 83 9.48 -36.75 -11.32
N ASP A 84 8.81 -37.81 -10.87
CA ASP A 84 8.79 -39.09 -11.56
C ASP A 84 7.91 -38.96 -12.83
N GLY A 85 8.31 -38.10 -13.78
CA GLY A 85 7.95 -38.24 -15.19
C GLY A 85 7.04 -37.20 -15.83
N ILE A 86 7.05 -35.92 -15.42
CA ILE A 86 6.67 -34.84 -16.33
C ILE A 86 7.95 -34.12 -16.74
N GLN A 87 8.59 -34.65 -17.78
CA GLN A 87 9.64 -33.97 -18.52
C GLN A 87 9.36 -32.46 -18.61
N PHE A 88 10.06 -31.67 -17.80
CA PHE A 88 10.22 -30.22 -17.93
C PHE A 88 11.02 -29.86 -19.21
N THR A 89 10.95 -30.70 -20.25
CA THR A 89 11.46 -30.47 -21.60
C THR A 89 10.39 -29.86 -22.51
N GLN A 90 9.16 -29.64 -22.02
CA GLN A 90 8.20 -28.86 -22.77
C GLN A 90 8.56 -27.39 -22.59
N GLU A 91 9.57 -26.95 -23.36
CA GLU A 91 9.81 -25.55 -23.66
C GLU A 91 8.43 -24.90 -23.88
N THR A 92 8.10 -23.90 -23.07
CA THR A 92 6.98 -23.03 -23.37
C THR A 92 7.25 -22.50 -24.77
N TYR A 93 6.39 -22.84 -25.73
CA TYR A 93 6.54 -22.38 -27.10
C TYR A 93 6.47 -20.86 -27.06
N ASP A 94 7.60 -20.19 -27.23
CA ASP A 94 7.66 -18.74 -27.35
C ASP A 94 7.05 -18.35 -28.71
N ASP A 95 5.73 -18.18 -28.71
CA ASP A 95 4.97 -17.74 -29.88
C ASP A 95 4.80 -16.22 -29.91
N SER A 96 5.56 -15.46 -29.10
CA SER A 96 5.57 -14.00 -29.13
C SER A 96 5.80 -13.46 -30.55
N ALA A 97 6.63 -14.14 -31.35
CA ALA A 97 6.86 -13.83 -32.76
C ALA A 97 5.58 -13.88 -33.64
N ARG A 98 4.59 -14.72 -33.30
CA ARG A 98 3.29 -14.74 -34.00
C ARG A 98 2.44 -13.51 -33.67
N TYR A 99 2.62 -12.94 -32.48
CA TYR A 99 1.89 -11.78 -32.01
C TYR A 99 2.60 -10.46 -32.30
N THR A 100 3.89 -10.47 -32.68
CA THR A 100 4.63 -9.26 -33.12
C THR A 100 4.65 -9.07 -34.64
N GLN A 101 4.33 -10.10 -35.44
CA GLN A 101 4.21 -9.99 -36.90
C GLN A 101 3.10 -8.99 -37.29
N GLY A 102 3.52 -7.79 -37.71
CA GLY A 102 2.64 -6.68 -38.12
C GLY A 102 2.79 -5.42 -37.27
N TYR A 103 3.46 -5.48 -36.12
CA TYR A 103 3.69 -4.33 -35.25
C TYR A 103 5.05 -3.65 -35.46
N GLU A 104 6.03 -4.34 -36.06
CA GLU A 104 7.37 -3.79 -36.32
C GLU A 104 7.37 -2.60 -37.29
N GLU A 105 6.40 -2.50 -38.19
CA GLU A 105 6.30 -1.40 -39.17
C GLU A 105 5.37 -0.25 -38.75
N GLN A 106 4.64 -0.36 -37.63
CA GLN A 106 3.59 0.61 -37.26
C GLN A 106 3.64 1.13 -35.81
N ILE A 107 4.52 0.63 -34.95
CA ILE A 107 4.71 1.23 -33.63
C ILE A 107 5.83 2.27 -33.72
N GLU A 108 5.50 3.48 -34.17
CA GLU A 108 6.18 4.66 -33.64
C GLU A 108 5.85 4.69 -32.15
N VAL A 109 6.74 4.17 -31.31
CA VAL A 109 6.65 4.39 -29.87
C VAL A 109 6.82 5.89 -29.70
N PRO A 110 5.76 6.67 -29.37
CA PRO A 110 5.93 8.09 -29.18
C PRO A 110 6.87 8.20 -28.00
N ASN A 111 8.09 8.67 -28.20
CA ASN A 111 8.98 8.95 -27.10
C ASN A 111 8.27 10.01 -26.24
N PRO A 112 7.80 9.68 -25.03
CA PRO A 112 7.02 10.62 -24.23
C PRO A 112 7.86 11.81 -23.77
N PHE A 113 9.18 11.76 -23.99
CA PHE A 113 10.15 12.82 -23.71
C PHE A 113 10.62 13.57 -24.98
N ALA A 114 10.15 13.23 -26.18
CA ALA A 114 10.56 13.93 -27.40
C ALA A 114 9.96 15.35 -27.54
N GLN A 115 8.97 15.69 -26.71
CA GLN A 115 8.36 17.04 -26.66
C GLN A 115 8.34 17.64 -25.26
N SER A 116 9.12 17.11 -24.31
CA SER A 116 9.41 17.88 -23.10
C SER A 116 10.54 18.85 -23.44
N GLU A 117 10.20 19.98 -24.08
CA GLU A 117 10.87 21.21 -23.64
C GLU A 117 10.69 21.23 -22.13
N GLU A 118 11.79 21.16 -21.39
CA GLU A 118 11.83 21.21 -19.94
C GLU A 118 11.19 22.52 -19.49
N ARG A 119 9.86 22.55 -19.40
CA ARG A 119 9.17 23.59 -18.67
C ARG A 119 9.35 23.25 -17.21
N ASP A 120 10.45 23.74 -16.65
CA ASP A 120 10.70 23.72 -15.22
C ASP A 120 9.45 24.27 -14.51
N PRO A 121 8.76 23.48 -13.68
CA PRO A 121 7.57 23.94 -12.95
C PRO A 121 7.89 25.06 -11.94
N PHE A 122 9.17 25.41 -11.76
CA PHE A 122 9.64 26.55 -10.96
C PHE A 122 10.39 27.62 -11.78
N GLY A 123 10.48 27.47 -13.10
CA GLY A 123 11.30 28.35 -13.96
C GLY A 123 10.68 29.70 -14.32
N ASP A 124 9.38 29.90 -14.05
CA ASP A 124 8.63 31.16 -14.23
C ASP A 124 8.30 31.80 -12.86
N ILE A 125 9.21 31.73 -11.89
CA ILE A 125 9.20 32.72 -10.82
C ILE A 125 10.02 33.88 -11.38
N GLU A 126 9.34 34.78 -12.10
CA GLU A 126 9.87 36.13 -12.28
C GLU A 126 10.21 36.62 -10.86
N ASP A 127 11.48 36.96 -10.64
CA ASP A 127 11.90 37.73 -9.46
C ASP A 127 11.10 39.03 -9.49
N ASP A 128 9.91 39.01 -8.89
CA ASP A 128 9.12 40.19 -8.54
C ASP A 128 9.80 40.79 -7.30
N ASP A 129 11.01 41.30 -7.54
CA ASP A 129 11.84 42.07 -6.62
C ASP A 129 11.36 43.53 -6.52
N ASP A 130 10.04 43.78 -6.58
CA ASP A 130 9.48 45.12 -6.46
C ASP A 130 8.35 45.17 -5.40
N ASP A 131 8.74 45.76 -4.27
CA ASP A 131 7.91 46.47 -3.28
C ASP A 131 6.99 45.64 -2.37
N PHE A 132 7.61 44.92 -1.43
CA PHE A 132 7.07 44.90 -0.06
C PHE A 132 7.27 46.31 0.51
N ASP A 133 6.35 47.24 0.19
CA ASP A 133 6.20 48.47 0.96
C ASP A 133 5.85 48.06 2.39
N ASP A 134 6.88 48.15 3.21
CA ASP A 134 6.88 48.12 4.66
C ASP A 134 6.12 49.36 5.17
N ASP A 135 4.81 49.43 4.91
CA ASP A 135 3.89 50.29 5.63
C ASP A 135 3.60 49.65 7.00
N ASP A 136 4.66 49.59 7.80
CA ASP A 136 4.61 49.54 9.25
C ASP A 136 4.05 50.87 9.78
N ASP A 137 2.76 51.13 9.53
CA ASP A 137 1.97 52.13 10.26
C ASP A 137 1.15 51.39 11.34
N PHE A 138 1.89 50.82 12.29
CA PHE A 138 1.35 50.50 13.61
C PHE A 138 1.29 51.83 14.38
N ASP A 139 0.23 52.61 14.13
CA ASP A 139 -0.11 53.77 14.94
C ASP A 139 -0.47 53.27 16.35
N ASP A 140 0.53 53.40 17.22
CA ASP A 140 0.47 53.28 18.67
C ASP A 140 -0.27 54.51 19.22
N ASP A 141 -1.60 54.57 19.04
CA ASP A 141 -2.45 55.47 19.80
C ASP A 141 -2.73 54.86 21.19
N ASP A 142 -1.72 55.01 22.03
CA ASP A 142 -1.85 55.16 23.48
C ASP A 142 -2.54 56.52 23.75
N ASP A 143 -3.83 56.50 24.06
CA ASP A 143 -4.51 57.66 24.65
C ASP A 143 -5.67 57.26 25.60
N GLU A 144 -5.38 57.43 26.89
CA GLU A 144 -6.22 57.65 28.10
C GLU A 144 -7.26 56.62 28.61
#